data_AF-A0A8T2J0P4-F1
#
_entry.id   AF-A0A8T2J0P4-F1
#
_cell.length_a   1.000
_cell.length_b   1.000
_cell.length_c   1.000
_cell.angle_alpha   90.00
_cell.angle_beta   90.00
_cell.angle_gamma   90.00
#
_symmetry.space_group_name_H-M   'P 1'
#
loop_
_entity.id
_entity.type
_entity.pdbx_description
1 polymer ?
#
loop_
_entity_poly.entity_id
_entity_poly.type
_entity_poly.pdbx_seq_one_letter_code
_entity_poly.pdbx_strand_id
1 'polypeptide(L)'
;KRRKRRGEPDNSCPNLQSSQENGPIHDRSISPWSYRIDIDESRYPQKLAFAQCLCSGCIDPNSGTETASLNSVPIDQTMMVLRKKRCPNQLSSYMFETEYIKVPVGCTCVIPRQ
;
A
#
# COMPACT_ATOMS: atom_id res chain seq x y z
N LYS A 1 -12.15 16.31 -19.64
CA LYS A 1 -12.25 16.29 -18.16
C LYS A 1 -12.65 14.89 -17.71
N ARG A 2 -11.68 14.03 -17.32
CA ARG A 2 -11.93 12.64 -16.87
C ARG A 2 -12.61 12.68 -15.49
N ARG A 3 -13.77 12.04 -15.35
CA ARG A 3 -14.47 11.89 -14.06
C ARG A 3 -13.71 10.87 -13.20
N LYS A 4 -13.13 11.33 -12.09
CA LYS A 4 -12.47 10.49 -11.07
C LYS A 4 -13.46 9.44 -10.54
N ARG A 5 -13.07 8.16 -10.54
CA ARG A 5 -13.95 7.09 -10.01
C ARG A 5 -13.96 7.17 -8.49
N ARG A 6 -15.12 6.96 -7.85
CA ARG A 6 -15.20 6.84 -6.37
C ARG A 6 -14.26 5.73 -5.91
N GLY A 7 -13.28 6.08 -5.08
CA GLY A 7 -12.26 5.15 -4.55
C GLY A 7 -10.87 5.26 -5.17
N GLU A 8 -10.64 6.18 -6.10
CA GLU A 8 -9.29 6.48 -6.60
C GLU A 8 -8.58 7.41 -5.59
N PRO A 9 -7.41 7.04 -5.03
CA PRO A 9 -6.68 7.90 -4.11
C PRO A 9 -6.42 9.24 -4.80
N ASP A 10 -6.52 10.34 -4.06
CA ASP A 10 -6.00 11.61 -4.56
C ASP A 10 -4.49 11.44 -4.65
N ASN A 11 -3.97 11.33 -5.87
CA ASN A 11 -2.53 11.30 -6.16
C ASN A 11 -1.85 12.66 -5.86
N SER A 12 -2.44 13.49 -5.00
CA SER A 12 -1.84 14.72 -4.52
C SER A 12 -1.03 14.39 -3.27
N CYS A 13 0.29 14.60 -3.36
CA CYS A 13 1.15 14.50 -2.19
C CYS A 13 0.68 15.51 -1.13
N PRO A 14 0.36 15.08 0.11
CA PRO A 14 -0.06 15.99 1.15
C PRO A 14 1.13 16.86 1.60
N ASN A 15 0.83 18.09 2.04
CA ASN A 15 1.81 18.86 2.79
C ASN A 15 1.84 18.37 4.24
N LEU A 16 3.03 18.17 4.80
CA LEU A 16 3.20 17.80 6.20
C LEU A 16 2.81 19.00 7.08
N GLN A 17 1.81 18.81 7.94
CA GLN A 17 1.32 19.83 8.88
C GLN A 17 1.60 19.42 10.32
N SER A 18 1.81 20.39 11.21
CA SER A 18 1.98 20.14 12.66
C SER A 18 0.77 19.43 13.28
N SER A 19 -0.42 19.63 12.72
CA SER A 19 -1.65 18.92 13.10
C SER A 19 -1.55 17.39 12.95
N GLN A 20 -0.65 16.89 12.12
CA GLN A 20 -0.43 15.47 11.89
C GLN A 20 0.53 14.85 12.92
N GLU A 21 1.21 15.61 13.78
CA GLU A 21 2.25 15.10 14.71
C GLU A 21 1.77 13.98 15.65
N ASN A 22 0.47 13.94 15.97
CA ASN A 22 -0.15 12.89 16.80
C ASN A 22 -0.86 11.80 16.00
N GLY A 23 -0.76 11.84 14.66
CA GLY A 23 -1.37 10.88 13.75
C GLY A 23 -0.64 9.53 13.68
N PRO A 24 -1.23 8.54 12.98
CA PRO A 24 -0.58 7.27 12.73
C PRO A 24 0.68 7.44 11.87
N ILE A 25 1.58 6.45 11.89
CA ILE A 25 2.89 6.53 11.23
C ILE A 25 2.79 6.86 9.74
N HIS A 26 1.78 6.33 9.04
CA HIS A 26 1.61 6.54 7.59
C HIS A 26 1.27 7.98 7.20
N ASP A 27 0.66 8.75 8.12
CA ASP A 27 0.34 10.17 7.92
C ASP A 27 1.51 11.09 8.29
N ARG A 28 2.39 10.63 9.20
CA ARG A 28 3.56 11.39 9.68
C ARG A 28 4.85 11.10 8.94
N SER A 29 4.83 10.12 8.04
CA SER A 29 5.97 9.76 7.23
C SER A 29 6.27 10.85 6.19
N ILE A 30 7.55 11.10 5.94
CA ILE A 30 7.99 11.93 4.81
C ILE A 30 7.75 11.25 3.44
N SER A 31 7.46 9.96 3.45
CA SER A 31 6.96 9.20 2.30
C SER A 31 5.60 8.64 2.69
N PRO A 32 4.53 9.46 2.76
CA PRO A 32 3.25 9.06 3.32
C PRO A 32 2.53 8.06 2.41
N TRP A 33 1.66 7.25 3.01
CA TRP A 33 0.88 6.25 2.29
C TRP A 33 -0.54 6.14 2.81
N SER A 34 -1.44 5.68 1.94
CA SER A 34 -2.77 5.22 2.33
C SER A 34 -2.86 3.70 2.21
N TYR A 35 -3.88 3.08 2.80
CA TYR A 35 -4.14 1.66 2.63
C TYR A 35 -5.32 1.41 1.70
N ARG A 36 -5.09 0.63 0.64
CA ARG A 36 -6.13 -0.02 -0.14
C ARG A 36 -6.37 -1.41 0.42
N ILE A 37 -7.60 -1.71 0.82
CA ILE A 37 -7.94 -3.08 1.24
C ILE A 37 -8.10 -3.96 0.01
N ASP A 38 -7.18 -4.90 -0.14
CA ASP A 38 -7.21 -5.97 -1.12
C ASP A 38 -8.07 -7.12 -0.60
N ILE A 39 -9.16 -7.44 -1.30
CA ILE A 39 -10.12 -8.47 -0.90
C ILE A 39 -10.10 -9.59 -1.93
N ASP A 40 -9.81 -10.80 -1.47
CA ASP A 40 -9.76 -12.00 -2.29
C ASP A 40 -10.45 -13.16 -1.56
N GLU A 41 -11.68 -13.47 -1.97
CA GLU A 41 -12.52 -14.53 -1.38
C GLU A 41 -11.90 -15.92 -1.47
N SER A 42 -10.94 -16.11 -2.37
CA SER A 42 -10.22 -17.37 -2.55
C SER A 42 -8.97 -17.47 -1.68
N ARG A 43 -8.64 -16.45 -0.87
CA ARG A 43 -7.40 -16.38 -0.08
C ARG A 43 -7.68 -16.31 1.41
N TYR A 44 -6.83 -16.91 2.22
CA TYR A 44 -6.74 -16.66 3.66
C TYR A 44 -5.37 -16.04 4.01
N PRO A 45 -5.33 -14.88 4.68
CA PRO A 45 -6.47 -14.03 5.03
C PRO A 45 -7.10 -13.38 3.77
N GLN A 46 -8.43 -13.22 3.80
CA GLN A 46 -9.21 -12.69 2.67
C GLN A 46 -8.90 -11.21 2.42
N LYS A 47 -8.72 -10.44 3.49
CA LYS A 47 -8.46 -9.00 3.44
C LYS A 47 -7.02 -8.72 3.80
N LEU A 48 -6.31 -8.00 2.94
CA LEU A 48 -4.97 -7.51 3.19
C LEU A 48 -4.92 -6.00 2.93
N ALA A 49 -4.24 -5.26 3.80
CA ALA A 49 -4.03 -3.83 3.60
C ALA A 49 -2.79 -3.62 2.74
N PHE A 50 -2.97 -3.09 1.53
CA PHE A 50 -1.89 -2.76 0.61
C PHE A 50 -1.59 -1.27 0.73
N ALA A 51 -0.37 -0.94 1.16
CA ALA A 51 0.10 0.44 1.19
C ALA A 51 0.24 1.02 -0.23
N GLN A 52 -0.17 2.27 -0.40
CA GLN A 52 -0.05 3.04 -1.63
C GLN A 52 0.58 4.39 -1.30
N CYS A 53 1.80 4.63 -1.81
CA CYS A 53 2.49 5.89 -1.58
C CYS A 53 1.68 7.04 -2.18
N LEU A 54 1.52 8.11 -1.42
CA LEU A 54 0.76 9.29 -1.85
C LEU A 54 1.61 10.29 -2.66
N CYS A 55 2.92 10.24 -2.48
CA CYS A 55 3.89 11.10 -3.14
C CYS A 55 4.74 10.28 -4.12
N SER A 56 5.25 10.96 -5.15
CA SER A 56 6.26 10.42 -6.05
C SER A 56 7.67 10.66 -5.49
N GLY A 57 7.90 11.86 -4.98
CA GLY A 57 9.06 12.24 -4.19
C GLY A 57 8.83 12.03 -2.71
N CYS A 58 9.57 12.75 -1.87
CA CYS A 58 9.37 12.75 -0.41
C CYS A 58 9.09 14.16 0.07
N ILE A 59 8.46 14.30 1.24
CA ILE A 59 8.22 15.58 1.87
C ILE A 59 9.49 16.05 2.57
N ASP A 60 9.95 17.26 2.25
CA ASP A 60 11.03 17.92 2.98
C ASP A 60 10.53 18.30 4.40
N PRO A 61 11.20 17.86 5.48
CA PRO A 61 10.75 18.15 6.85
C PRO A 61 10.73 19.64 7.21
N ASN A 62 11.51 20.48 6.53
CA ASN A 62 11.61 21.91 6.82
C ASN A 62 10.52 22.70 6.07
N SER A 63 10.28 22.38 4.79
CA SER A 63 9.25 23.08 4.02
C SER A 63 7.85 22.47 4.18
N GLY A 64 7.78 21.19 4.56
CA GLY A 64 6.54 20.42 4.61
C GLY A 64 5.97 20.09 3.22
N THR A 65 6.73 20.30 2.14
CA THR A 65 6.28 20.08 0.75
C THR A 65 7.08 18.97 0.06
N GLU A 66 6.49 18.36 -0.98
CA GLU A 66 7.16 17.35 -1.80
C GLU A 66 8.42 17.92 -2.49
N THR A 67 9.50 17.14 -2.48
CA THR A 67 10.72 17.36 -3.26
C THR A 67 10.98 16.19 -4.20
N ALA A 68 11.36 16.49 -5.44
CA ALA A 68 11.70 15.49 -6.46
C ALA A 68 13.16 14.98 -6.36
N SER A 69 13.91 15.42 -5.34
CA SER A 69 15.30 14.99 -5.10
C SER A 69 15.42 13.57 -4.55
N LEU A 70 14.32 13.01 -4.04
CA LEU A 70 14.18 11.68 -3.46
C LEU A 70 12.94 11.01 -4.05
N ASN A 71 12.80 9.70 -3.86
CA ASN A 71 11.62 8.95 -4.30
C ASN A 71 10.93 8.25 -3.13
N SER A 72 9.60 8.35 -3.09
CA SER A 72 8.78 7.48 -2.26
C SER A 72 8.61 6.13 -2.97
N VAL A 73 9.01 5.05 -2.32
CA VAL A 73 8.90 3.69 -2.85
C VAL A 73 8.22 2.76 -1.83
N PRO A 74 7.38 1.81 -2.29
CA PRO A 74 6.77 0.84 -1.39
C PRO A 74 7.82 -0.11 -0.81
N ILE A 75 7.65 -0.49 0.46
CA ILE A 75 8.36 -1.61 1.08
C ILE A 75 7.47 -2.84 0.96
N ASP A 76 7.90 -3.82 0.17
CA ASP A 76 7.21 -5.09 0.00
C ASP A 76 7.67 -6.11 1.05
N GLN A 77 6.70 -6.75 1.71
CA GLN A 77 6.94 -7.94 2.51
C GLN A 77 6.40 -9.19 1.81
N THR A 78 7.19 -10.26 1.78
CA THR A 78 6.72 -11.56 1.29
C THR A 78 5.90 -12.23 2.39
N MET A 79 4.62 -12.45 2.13
CA MET A 79 3.68 -13.05 3.08
C MET A 79 3.16 -14.38 2.56
N MET A 80 3.08 -15.38 3.46
CA MET A 80 2.44 -16.65 3.19
C MET A 80 0.91 -16.49 3.26
N VAL A 81 0.21 -16.99 2.26
CA VAL A 81 -1.25 -17.01 2.21
C VAL A 81 -1.73 -18.40 1.80
N LEU A 82 -2.96 -18.75 2.19
CA LEU A 82 -3.58 -20.01 1.76
C LEU A 82 -4.59 -19.73 0.65
N ARG A 83 -4.43 -20.40 -0.48
CA ARG A 83 -5.34 -20.32 -1.63
C ARG A 83 -6.34 -21.46 -1.57
N LYS A 84 -7.62 -21.12 -1.45
CA LYS A 84 -8.76 -22.04 -1.54
C LYS A 84 -8.95 -22.48 -2.99
N LYS A 85 -8.81 -23.78 -3.24
CA LYS A 85 -9.09 -24.42 -4.53
C LYS A 85 -10.16 -25.50 -4.38
N ARG A 86 -10.98 -25.69 -5.42
CA ARG A 86 -11.95 -26.79 -5.45
C ARG A 86 -11.21 -28.12 -5.63
N CYS A 87 -11.64 -29.14 -4.89
CA CYS A 87 -11.12 -30.47 -5.09
C CYS A 87 -11.56 -31.03 -6.46
N PRO A 88 -10.65 -31.67 -7.22
CA PRO A 88 -11.05 -32.46 -8.37
C PRO A 88 -12.03 -33.56 -7.91
N ASN A 89 -13.15 -33.71 -8.62
CA ASN A 89 -14.14 -34.78 -8.42
C ASN A 89 -14.95 -34.75 -7.10
N GLN A 90 -14.96 -33.65 -6.35
CA GLN A 90 -15.85 -33.47 -5.20
C GLN A 90 -16.53 -32.09 -5.25
N LEU A 91 -17.86 -32.08 -5.43
CA LEU A 91 -18.64 -30.87 -5.70
C LEU A 91 -18.68 -29.85 -4.54
N SER A 92 -18.38 -30.26 -3.31
CA SER A 92 -18.55 -29.43 -2.10
C SER A 92 -17.32 -29.35 -1.18
N SER A 93 -16.17 -29.90 -1.59
CA SER A 93 -14.94 -29.86 -0.79
C SER A 93 -13.89 -28.92 -1.39
N TYR A 94 -13.07 -28.35 -0.51
CA TYR A 94 -12.00 -27.43 -0.85
C TYR A 94 -10.69 -27.90 -0.25
N MET A 95 -9.61 -27.68 -0.99
CA MET A 95 -8.25 -27.81 -0.52
C MET A 95 -7.59 -26.43 -0.43
N PHE A 96 -6.58 -26.32 0.43
CA PHE A 96 -5.80 -25.11 0.57
C PHE A 96 -4.37 -25.38 0.10
N GLU A 97 -3.87 -24.50 -0.74
CA GLU A 97 -2.47 -24.51 -1.16
C GLU A 97 -1.75 -23.30 -0.59
N THR A 98 -0.47 -23.46 -0.27
CA THR A 98 0.36 -22.34 0.19
C THR A 98 0.85 -21.53 -1.01
N GLU A 99 0.68 -20.22 -0.94
CA GLU A 99 1.20 -19.25 -1.90
C GLU A 99 1.97 -18.15 -1.15
N TYR A 100 2.96 -17.55 -1.80
CA TYR A 100 3.71 -16.42 -1.26
C TYR A 100 3.49 -15.20 -2.14
N ILE A 101 2.98 -14.13 -1.55
CA ILE A 101 2.68 -12.88 -2.26
C ILE A 101 3.50 -11.72 -1.70
N LYS A 102 3.79 -10.73 -2.54
CA LYS A 102 4.38 -9.46 -2.10
C LYS A 102 3.27 -8.50 -1.69
N VAL A 103 3.31 -8.05 -0.44
CA VAL A 103 2.36 -7.10 0.13
C VAL A 103 3.13 -5.83 0.48
N PRO A 104 2.80 -4.67 -0.13
CA PRO A 104 3.38 -3.40 0.27
C PRO A 104 2.84 -3.04 1.67
N VAL A 105 3.73 -2.99 2.66
CA VAL A 105 3.35 -2.73 4.07
C VAL A 105 3.48 -1.26 4.47
N GLY A 106 4.20 -0.48 3.67
CA GLY A 106 4.38 0.95 3.85
C GLY A 106 5.19 1.54 2.72
N CYS A 107 5.56 2.81 2.85
CA CYS A 107 6.46 3.49 1.91
C CYS A 107 7.68 4.04 2.65
N THR A 108 8.80 4.11 1.94
CA THR A 108 10.05 4.69 2.43
C THR A 108 10.61 5.68 1.41
N CYS A 109 11.49 6.55 1.89
CA CYS A 109 12.15 7.56 1.08
C CYS A 109 13.56 7.10 0.71
N VAL A 110 13.89 7.12 -0.58
CA VAL A 110 15.18 6.64 -1.08
C VAL A 110 15.83 7.65 -2.02
N ILE A 111 17.17 7.56 -2.12
CA ILE A 111 17.92 8.29 -3.14
C ILE A 111 17.55 7.74 -4.54
N PRO A 112 17.26 8.57 -5.54
CA PRO A 112 16.95 8.12 -6.89
C PRO A 112 18.10 7.32 -7.52
N ARG A 113 17.76 6.38 -8.41
CA ARG A 113 18.77 5.67 -9.21
C ARG A 113 19.35 6.64 -10.26
N GLN A 114 20.66 6.55 -10.48
CA GLN A 114 21.36 7.22 -11.58
C GLN A 114 21.04 6.56 -12.91
#